data_AF-A0A0B7H0K0-F1
#
_entry.id   AF-A0A0B7H0K0-F1
#
_cell.length_a   1.000
_cell.length_b   1.000
_cell.length_c   1.000
_cell.angle_alpha   90.00
_cell.angle_beta   90.00
_cell.angle_gamma   90.00
#
_symmetry.space_group_name_H-M   'P 1'
#
loop_
_entity.id
_entity.type
_entity.pdbx_description
1 polymer ?
#
loop_
_entity_poly.entity_id
_entity_poly.type
_entity_poly.pdbx_seq_one_letter_code
_entity_poly.pdbx_strand_id
1 'polypeptide(L)'
;MVGTGSEMNGGSGITNTEKKLKIGKVFGEAVMPKFSILNPRYTFTVPKYQMISGIFDIMSHILEQYFSGSDDNTSDYIAEGLLRSLIHSSKIAVRNPEDYEARSNIMWTATIALNGLIAMGKTTDWMVHMIGQSIGAYTDAAHGMTLSAVSIPYYKHILPYGLAKFKRYAINV
;
A
#
# COMPACT_ATOMS: atom_id res chain seq x y z
N MET A 1 -2.79 7.23 -11.94
CA MET A 1 -3.16 6.34 -10.82
C MET A 1 -2.35 6.77 -9.60
N VAL A 2 -2.84 6.52 -8.39
CA VAL A 2 -2.05 6.70 -7.16
C VAL A 2 -2.16 5.43 -6.34
N GLY A 3 -1.05 4.92 -5.82
CA GLY A 3 -1.06 3.65 -5.07
C GLY A 3 0.32 3.15 -4.66
N THR A 4 1.26 3.18 -5.61
CA THR A 4 2.51 2.42 -5.51
C THR A 4 3.58 3.06 -4.63
N GLY A 5 3.57 4.37 -4.43
CA GLY A 5 4.64 5.10 -3.72
C GLY A 5 6.01 5.08 -4.42
N SER A 6 6.09 4.50 -5.63
CA SER A 6 7.33 4.30 -6.39
C SER A 6 8.00 5.62 -6.78
N GLU A 7 7.25 6.72 -6.76
CA GLU A 7 7.77 8.07 -6.97
C GLU A 7 8.72 8.59 -5.87
N MET A 8 8.79 7.92 -4.70
CA MET A 8 9.67 8.31 -3.60
C MET A 8 10.36 7.10 -2.95
N ASN A 9 10.63 6.05 -3.74
CA ASN A 9 11.39 4.89 -3.27
C ASN A 9 12.21 4.22 -4.38
N GLY A 10 12.97 3.18 -4.01
CA GLY A 10 13.79 2.38 -4.92
C GLY A 10 13.16 1.05 -5.31
N GLY A 11 11.87 0.87 -5.06
CA GLY A 11 11.11 -0.33 -5.39
C GLY A 11 10.77 -0.39 -6.87
N SER A 12 10.92 -1.57 -7.47
CA SER A 12 10.46 -1.84 -8.83
C SER A 12 9.84 -3.23 -8.91
N GLY A 13 8.74 -3.34 -9.66
CA GLY A 13 8.07 -4.60 -9.97
C GLY A 13 8.12 -4.86 -11.47
N ILE A 14 8.72 -5.97 -11.88
CA ILE A 14 8.86 -6.35 -13.30
C ILE A 14 8.29 -7.75 -13.51
N THR A 15 7.50 -7.91 -14.57
CA THR A 15 6.94 -9.21 -14.96
C THR A 15 7.72 -9.80 -16.13
N ASN A 16 8.25 -11.00 -15.96
CA ASN A 16 8.63 -11.88 -17.06
C ASN A 16 7.38 -12.61 -17.54
N THR A 17 6.83 -12.18 -18.67
CA THR A 17 5.57 -12.69 -19.23
C THR A 17 5.68 -14.12 -19.76
N GLU A 18 6.82 -14.49 -20.34
CA GLU A 18 7.08 -15.86 -20.83
C GLU A 18 7.06 -16.88 -19.70
N LYS A 19 7.67 -16.54 -18.56
CA LYS A 19 7.78 -17.41 -17.39
C LYS A 19 6.63 -17.22 -16.38
N LYS A 20 5.75 -16.25 -16.61
CA LYS A 20 4.70 -15.82 -15.66
C LYS A 20 5.26 -15.56 -14.26
N LEU A 21 6.36 -14.81 -14.19
CA LEU A 21 7.02 -14.43 -12.94
C LEU A 21 6.96 -12.91 -12.78
N LYS A 22 6.19 -12.42 -11.81
CA LYS A 22 6.20 -11.02 -11.39
C LYS A 22 7.08 -10.89 -10.15
N ILE A 23 8.16 -10.12 -10.27
CA ILE A 23 9.19 -9.99 -9.22
C ILE A 23 9.26 -8.53 -8.77
N GLY A 24 8.99 -8.31 -7.49
CA GLY A 24 9.31 -7.05 -6.81
C GLY A 24 10.72 -7.07 -6.22
N LYS A 25 11.46 -5.97 -6.38
CA LYS A 25 12.77 -5.77 -5.75
C LYS A 25 12.95 -4.32 -5.33
N VAL A 26 13.53 -4.11 -4.15
CA VAL A 26 14.04 -2.81 -3.71
C VAL A 26 15.51 -2.71 -4.08
N PHE A 27 15.87 -1.67 -4.81
CA PHE A 27 17.23 -1.34 -5.22
C PHE A 27 17.77 -0.20 -4.36
N GLY A 28 19.09 0.01 -4.43
CA GLY A 28 19.76 1.10 -3.71
C GLY A 28 19.46 2.48 -4.29
N GLU A 29 20.12 3.50 -3.73
CA GLU A 29 19.91 4.92 -4.04
C GLU A 29 20.03 5.27 -5.53
N ALA A 30 20.79 4.48 -6.30
CA ALA A 30 21.00 4.69 -7.73
C ALA A 30 19.71 4.74 -8.57
N VAL A 31 18.61 4.14 -8.11
CA VAL A 31 17.33 4.13 -8.83
C VAL A 31 16.29 5.11 -8.25
N MET A 32 16.61 5.80 -7.15
CA MET A 32 15.69 6.76 -6.54
C MET A 32 15.41 7.91 -7.54
N PRO A 33 14.13 8.28 -7.75
CA PRO A 33 13.80 9.47 -8.55
C PRO A 33 14.52 10.70 -8.00
N LYS A 34 15.12 11.52 -8.88
CA LYS A 34 15.79 12.76 -8.48
C LYS A 34 14.81 13.83 -7.99
N PHE A 35 13.60 13.82 -8.56
CA PHE A 35 12.47 14.60 -8.13
C PHE A 35 11.19 13.92 -8.63
N SER A 36 10.06 14.24 -8.01
CA SER A 36 8.74 13.75 -8.39
C SER A 36 7.73 14.89 -8.30
N ILE A 37 6.86 15.02 -9.30
CA ILE A 37 5.81 16.04 -9.35
C ILE A 37 4.46 15.36 -9.15
N LEU A 38 3.77 15.75 -8.08
CA LEU A 38 2.51 15.16 -7.67
C LEU A 38 1.40 16.20 -7.78
N ASN A 39 0.49 16.01 -8.75
CA ASN A 39 -0.68 16.85 -8.95
C ASN A 39 -1.97 16.01 -8.83
N PRO A 40 -2.77 16.18 -7.77
CA PRO A 40 -4.00 15.41 -7.55
C PRO A 40 -5.01 15.50 -8.70
N ARG A 41 -5.05 16.62 -9.44
CA ARG A 41 -6.00 16.81 -10.56
C ARG A 41 -5.77 15.82 -11.69
N TYR A 42 -4.54 15.37 -11.92
CA TYR A 42 -4.25 14.33 -12.93
C TYR A 42 -4.78 12.96 -12.57
N THR A 43 -5.38 12.82 -11.39
CA THR A 43 -5.98 11.57 -10.95
C THR A 43 -7.49 11.53 -11.15
N PHE A 44 -8.13 12.67 -11.46
CA PHE A 44 -9.60 12.78 -11.57
C PHE A 44 -10.16 11.92 -12.70
N THR A 45 -9.44 11.78 -13.80
CA THR A 45 -9.82 10.97 -14.97
C THR A 45 -9.49 9.48 -14.85
N VAL A 46 -8.87 9.05 -13.74
CA VAL A 46 -8.55 7.63 -13.51
C VAL A 46 -9.86 6.86 -13.31
N PRO A 47 -10.07 5.71 -13.99
CA PRO A 47 -11.26 4.89 -13.77
C PRO A 47 -11.43 4.51 -12.29
N LYS A 48 -12.67 4.53 -11.81
CA LYS A 48 -13.01 4.24 -10.41
C LYS A 48 -12.41 2.91 -9.93
N TYR A 49 -12.44 1.87 -10.77
CA TYR A 49 -11.82 0.58 -10.49
C TYR A 49 -10.31 0.69 -10.18
N GLN A 50 -9.57 1.46 -10.98
CA GLN A 50 -8.14 1.66 -10.78
C GLN A 50 -7.82 2.53 -9.58
N MET A 51 -8.67 3.52 -9.28
CA MET A 51 -8.57 4.29 -8.04
C MET A 51 -8.75 3.40 -6.80
N ILE A 52 -9.75 2.53 -6.81
CA ILE A 52 -10.00 1.57 -5.71
C ILE A 52 -8.85 0.59 -5.58
N SER A 53 -8.34 0.04 -6.69
CA SER A 53 -7.14 -0.80 -6.69
C SER A 53 -5.97 -0.07 -6.02
N GLY A 54 -5.70 1.19 -6.38
CA GLY A 54 -4.65 1.98 -5.77
C GLY A 54 -4.82 2.17 -4.26
N ILE A 55 -6.05 2.37 -3.77
CA ILE A 55 -6.34 2.48 -2.34
C ILE A 55 -5.99 1.20 -1.58
N PHE A 56 -6.31 0.02 -2.13
CA PHE A 56 -5.95 -1.25 -1.51
C PHE A 56 -4.43 -1.52 -1.53
N ASP A 57 -3.73 -1.04 -2.55
CA ASP A 57 -2.27 -1.08 -2.62
C ASP A 57 -1.64 -0.28 -1.47
N ILE A 58 -2.06 0.98 -1.28
CA ILE A 58 -1.61 1.84 -0.18
C ILE A 58 -1.90 1.21 1.17
N MET A 59 -3.12 0.69 1.35
CA MET A 59 -3.51 0.04 2.59
C MET A 59 -2.62 -1.17 2.87
N SER A 60 -2.34 -2.00 1.86
CA SER A 60 -1.47 -3.16 2.02
C SER A 60 -0.04 -2.74 2.36
N HIS A 61 0.52 -1.72 1.69
CA HIS A 61 1.84 -1.18 2.03
C HIS A 61 1.95 -0.82 3.51
N ILE A 62 0.94 -0.13 4.05
CA ILE A 62 0.95 0.26 5.46
C ILE A 62 0.78 -0.96 6.38
N LEU A 63 -0.18 -1.84 6.09
CA LEU A 63 -0.49 -3.00 6.94
C LEU A 63 0.64 -4.03 7.00
N GLU A 64 1.36 -4.27 5.90
CA GLU A 64 2.48 -5.21 5.87
C GLU A 64 3.73 -4.69 6.60
N GLN A 65 3.81 -3.38 6.81
CA GLN A 65 4.80 -2.77 7.69
C GLN A 65 4.31 -2.67 9.14
N TYR A 66 2.99 -2.55 9.37
CA TYR A 66 2.40 -2.39 10.70
C TYR A 66 2.21 -3.71 11.46
N PHE A 67 1.76 -4.77 10.78
CA PHE A 67 1.51 -6.09 11.39
C PHE A 67 2.78 -6.94 11.57
N SER A 68 3.95 -6.30 11.55
CA SER A 68 5.23 -6.93 11.87
C SER A 68 5.63 -6.64 13.32
N GLY A 69 6.26 -7.66 13.93
CA GLY A 69 6.82 -7.57 15.27
C GLY A 69 5.78 -7.35 16.38
N SER A 70 6.28 -7.23 17.61
CA SER A 70 5.50 -6.96 18.83
C SER A 70 5.89 -5.63 19.47
N ASP A 71 6.56 -4.78 18.72
CA ASP A 71 7.07 -3.47 19.12
C ASP A 71 5.94 -2.46 19.31
N ASP A 72 6.26 -1.40 20.06
CA ASP A 72 5.49 -0.16 20.11
C ASP A 72 6.47 0.97 19.78
N ASN A 73 6.32 1.55 18.59
CA ASN A 73 7.29 2.53 18.10
C ASN A 73 6.61 3.66 17.32
N THR A 74 7.39 4.72 17.06
CA THR A 74 6.95 5.90 16.30
C THR A 74 6.35 5.55 14.94
N SER A 75 6.91 4.56 14.23
CA SER A 75 6.43 4.13 12.92
C SER A 75 5.01 3.54 12.99
N ASP A 76 4.65 2.84 14.07
CA ASP A 76 3.28 2.34 14.28
C ASP A 76 2.28 3.49 14.45
N TYR A 77 2.62 4.52 15.23
CA TYR A 77 1.74 5.69 15.42
C TYR A 77 1.54 6.46 14.12
N ILE A 78 2.59 6.60 13.30
CA ILE A 78 2.50 7.20 11.97
C ILE A 78 1.61 6.34 11.07
N ALA A 79 1.85 5.03 11.02
CA ALA A 79 1.07 4.08 10.21
C ALA A 79 -0.44 4.13 10.55
N GLU A 80 -0.79 4.18 11.83
CA GLU A 80 -2.18 4.32 12.28
C GLU A 80 -2.82 5.63 11.78
N GLY A 81 -2.08 6.75 11.85
CA GLY A 81 -2.52 8.03 11.31
C GLY A 81 -2.76 7.99 9.80
N LEU A 82 -1.84 7.35 9.05
CA LEU A 82 -1.96 7.16 7.61
C LEU A 82 -3.17 6.29 7.25
N LEU A 83 -3.40 5.19 7.97
CA LEU A 83 -4.56 4.33 7.76
C LEU A 83 -5.88 5.05 8.00
N ARG A 84 -6.00 5.82 9.10
CA ARG A 84 -7.19 6.65 9.36
C ARG A 84 -7.43 7.66 8.25
N SER A 85 -6.38 8.36 7.81
CA SER A 85 -6.44 9.32 6.70
C SER A 85 -6.89 8.66 5.39
N LEU A 86 -6.32 7.49 5.06
CA LEU A 86 -6.66 6.73 3.87
C LEU A 86 -8.12 6.25 3.90
N ILE A 87 -8.58 5.70 5.02
CA ILE A 87 -9.96 5.22 5.18
C ILE A 87 -10.96 6.38 5.06
N HIS A 88 -10.65 7.53 5.66
CA HIS A 88 -11.49 8.71 5.57
C HIS A 88 -11.57 9.23 4.13
N SER A 89 -10.42 9.48 3.52
CA SER A 89 -10.32 10.08 2.18
C SER A 89 -10.84 9.13 1.09
N SER A 90 -10.59 7.83 1.20
CA SER A 90 -11.10 6.83 0.24
C SER A 90 -12.63 6.79 0.20
N LYS A 91 -13.31 6.86 1.35
CA LYS A 91 -14.78 6.90 1.41
C LYS A 91 -15.34 8.13 0.69
N ILE A 92 -14.65 9.26 0.77
CA ILE A 92 -15.03 10.49 0.04
C ILE A 92 -14.77 10.31 -1.46
N ALA A 93 -13.55 9.94 -1.85
CA ALA A 93 -13.17 9.78 -3.25
C ALA A 93 -14.02 8.75 -4.01
N VAL A 94 -14.46 7.66 -3.35
CA VAL A 94 -15.33 6.65 -3.97
C VAL A 94 -16.73 7.21 -4.30
N ARG A 95 -17.22 8.19 -3.52
CA ARG A 95 -18.50 8.87 -3.78
C ARG A 95 -18.34 10.05 -4.74
N ASN A 96 -17.29 10.83 -4.56
CA ASN A 96 -16.94 11.98 -5.39
C ASN A 96 -15.48 11.86 -5.87
N PRO A 97 -15.22 11.24 -7.05
CA PRO A 97 -13.87 10.99 -7.54
C PRO A 97 -13.03 12.26 -7.84
N GLU A 98 -13.68 13.41 -7.99
CA GLU A 98 -13.05 14.70 -8.28
C GLU A 98 -12.88 15.57 -7.03
N ASP A 99 -13.16 15.04 -5.85
CA ASP A 99 -12.91 15.72 -4.58
C ASP A 99 -11.41 15.96 -4.37
N TYR A 100 -10.97 17.20 -4.53
CA TYR A 100 -9.54 17.53 -4.52
C TYR A 100 -8.85 17.14 -3.22
N GLU A 101 -9.47 17.42 -2.07
CA GLU A 101 -8.89 17.15 -0.75
C GLU A 101 -8.73 15.65 -0.50
N ALA A 102 -9.74 14.86 -0.83
CA ALA A 102 -9.66 13.40 -0.74
C ALA A 102 -8.57 12.85 -1.67
N ARG A 103 -8.50 13.33 -2.92
CA ARG A 103 -7.48 12.87 -3.88
C ARG A 103 -6.07 13.31 -3.48
N SER A 104 -5.89 14.50 -2.91
CA SER A 104 -4.60 14.97 -2.42
C SER A 104 -4.13 14.18 -1.19
N ASN A 105 -5.04 13.90 -0.26
CA ASN A 105 -4.71 13.12 0.93
C ASN A 105 -4.38 11.67 0.59
N ILE A 106 -5.14 11.01 -0.30
CA ILE A 106 -4.81 9.67 -0.80
C ILE A 106 -3.44 9.69 -1.49
N MET A 107 -3.18 10.72 -2.31
CA MET A 107 -1.92 10.84 -3.03
C MET A 107 -0.72 10.94 -2.10
N TRP A 108 -0.78 11.83 -1.12
CA TRP A 108 0.32 11.99 -0.17
C TRP A 108 0.48 10.79 0.76
N THR A 109 -0.63 10.17 1.15
CA THR A 109 -0.60 8.93 1.95
C THR A 109 0.10 7.80 1.19
N ALA A 110 -0.13 7.66 -0.12
CA ALA A 110 0.56 6.67 -0.96
C ALA A 110 2.07 6.85 -0.95
N THR A 111 2.53 8.10 -1.08
CA THR A 111 3.95 8.43 -1.07
C THR A 111 4.59 8.06 0.26
N ILE A 112 4.01 8.48 1.39
CA ILE A 112 4.56 8.20 2.73
C ILE A 112 4.50 6.71 3.05
N ALA A 113 3.44 6.01 2.62
CA ALA A 113 3.25 4.59 2.90
C ALA A 113 4.41 3.72 2.42
N LEU A 114 5.17 4.15 1.39
CA LEU A 114 6.23 3.33 0.82
C LEU A 114 7.54 4.09 0.56
N ASN A 115 7.76 5.28 1.15
CA ASN A 115 9.05 5.98 1.04
C ASN A 115 10.12 5.51 2.03
N GLY A 116 9.80 4.51 2.85
CA GLY A 116 10.68 3.94 3.88
C GLY A 116 10.52 4.54 5.27
N LEU A 117 9.79 5.65 5.43
CA LEU A 117 9.60 6.29 6.74
C LEU A 117 9.03 5.34 7.78
N ILE A 118 7.94 4.63 7.45
CA ILE A 118 7.25 3.74 8.38
C ILE A 118 7.87 2.33 8.46
N ALA A 119 8.86 2.01 7.62
CA ALA A 119 9.68 0.80 7.74
C ALA A 119 10.84 0.99 8.74
N MET A 120 11.20 2.24 9.06
CA MET A 120 12.35 2.55 9.90
C MET A 120 12.20 1.90 11.28
N GLY A 121 13.21 1.10 11.66
CA GLY A 121 13.24 0.39 12.93
C GLY A 121 12.31 -0.82 13.02
N LYS A 122 11.70 -1.26 11.91
CA LYS A 122 10.78 -2.40 11.87
C LYS A 122 11.31 -3.52 10.97
N THR A 123 11.03 -4.76 11.35
CA THR A 123 10.95 -5.86 10.37
C THR A 123 9.67 -5.67 9.55
N THR A 124 9.55 -6.27 8.36
CA THR A 124 8.38 -6.09 7.48
C THR A 124 7.97 -7.43 6.87
N ASP A 125 6.68 -7.63 6.59
CA ASP A 125 6.09 -8.93 6.25
C ASP A 125 6.16 -9.25 4.74
N TRP A 126 5.44 -8.48 3.93
CA TRP A 126 5.33 -8.56 2.46
C TRP A 126 4.64 -9.80 1.88
N MET A 127 4.11 -10.72 2.69
CA MET A 127 3.42 -11.91 2.19
C MET A 127 2.17 -11.62 1.36
N VAL A 128 1.36 -10.59 1.69
CA VAL A 128 0.19 -10.24 0.87
C VAL A 128 0.64 -9.81 -0.52
N HIS A 129 1.70 -8.99 -0.60
CA HIS A 129 2.32 -8.60 -1.87
C HIS A 129 2.89 -9.78 -2.64
N MET A 130 3.64 -10.69 -2.00
CA MET A 130 4.27 -11.82 -2.69
C MET A 130 3.24 -12.79 -3.30
N ILE A 131 2.18 -13.09 -2.55
CA ILE A 131 1.07 -13.93 -3.06
C ILE A 131 0.30 -13.16 -4.15
N GLY A 132 -0.01 -11.88 -3.93
CA GLY A 132 -0.71 -11.03 -4.88
C GLY A 132 0.04 -10.82 -6.20
N GLN A 133 1.38 -10.74 -6.16
CA GLN A 133 2.24 -10.69 -7.35
C GLN A 133 2.14 -11.97 -8.17
N SER A 134 2.14 -13.13 -7.50
CA SER A 134 1.97 -14.43 -8.15
C SER A 134 0.62 -14.50 -8.86
N ILE A 135 -0.48 -14.12 -8.21
CA ILE A 135 -1.81 -14.07 -8.84
C ILE A 135 -1.80 -13.13 -10.05
N GLY A 136 -1.22 -11.93 -9.92
CA GLY A 136 -1.13 -10.95 -11.00
C GLY A 136 -0.34 -11.48 -12.21
N ALA A 137 0.71 -12.27 -11.99
CA ALA A 137 1.51 -12.86 -13.07
C ALA A 137 0.72 -13.85 -13.94
N TYR A 138 -0.30 -14.51 -13.39
CA TYR A 138 -1.13 -15.48 -14.13
C TYR A 138 -2.44 -14.89 -14.67
N THR A 139 -2.96 -13.83 -14.05
CA THR A 139 -4.31 -13.32 -14.34
C THR A 139 -4.34 -11.94 -14.97
N ASP A 140 -3.22 -11.21 -14.94
CA ASP A 140 -3.14 -9.79 -15.32
C ASP A 140 -4.13 -8.89 -14.54
N ALA A 141 -4.61 -9.36 -13.38
CA ALA A 141 -5.49 -8.58 -12.52
C ALA A 141 -4.75 -7.36 -11.93
N ALA A 142 -5.49 -6.26 -11.77
CA ALA A 142 -4.95 -5.04 -11.15
C ALA A 142 -4.38 -5.33 -9.76
N HIS A 143 -3.17 -4.81 -9.48
CA HIS A 143 -2.37 -5.24 -8.34
C HIS A 143 -3.11 -5.15 -7.00
N GLY A 144 -3.62 -3.97 -6.65
CA GLY A 144 -4.34 -3.81 -5.39
C GLY A 144 -5.63 -4.64 -5.27
N MET A 145 -6.22 -5.09 -6.39
CA MET A 145 -7.32 -6.05 -6.34
C MET A 145 -6.84 -7.48 -6.03
N THR A 146 -5.63 -7.86 -6.44
CA THR A 146 -5.05 -9.14 -5.99
C THR A 146 -4.73 -9.08 -4.50
N LEU A 147 -4.24 -7.93 -4.01
CA LEU A 147 -3.98 -7.72 -2.58
C LEU A 147 -5.26 -7.72 -1.75
N SER A 148 -6.33 -7.08 -2.22
CA SER A 148 -7.61 -7.08 -1.50
C SER A 148 -8.19 -8.49 -1.36
N ALA A 149 -8.05 -9.34 -2.38
CA ALA A 149 -8.47 -10.73 -2.33
C ALA A 149 -7.65 -11.59 -1.34
N VAL A 150 -6.34 -11.31 -1.21
CA VAL A 150 -5.42 -12.09 -0.36
C VAL A 150 -5.41 -11.61 1.10
N SER A 151 -5.57 -10.31 1.34
CA SER A 151 -5.37 -9.68 2.65
C SER A 151 -6.22 -10.32 3.76
N ILE A 152 -7.53 -10.46 3.56
CA ILE A 152 -8.44 -11.01 4.58
C ILE A 152 -8.10 -12.45 4.99
N PRO A 153 -7.96 -13.44 4.08
CA PRO A 153 -7.60 -14.79 4.48
C PRO A 153 -6.20 -14.84 5.13
N TYR A 154 -5.25 -14.06 4.63
CA TYR A 154 -3.91 -13.99 5.21
C TYR A 154 -3.91 -13.42 6.64
N TYR A 155 -4.56 -12.28 6.87
CA TYR A 155 -4.61 -11.68 8.20
C TYR A 155 -5.38 -12.52 9.22
N LYS A 156 -6.42 -13.25 8.79
CA LYS A 156 -7.07 -14.26 9.64
C LYS A 156 -6.13 -15.40 10.01
N HIS A 157 -5.27 -15.83 9.09
CA HIS A 157 -4.29 -16.88 9.35
C HIS A 157 -3.23 -16.43 10.36
N ILE A 158 -2.73 -15.19 10.27
CA ILE A 158 -1.68 -14.70 11.17
C ILE A 158 -2.21 -14.11 12.50
N LEU A 159 -3.51 -13.81 12.59
CA LEU A 159 -4.16 -13.23 13.77
C LEU A 159 -3.75 -13.88 15.11
N PRO A 160 -3.74 -15.23 15.26
CA PRO A 160 -3.39 -15.86 16.53
C PRO A 160 -1.96 -15.56 16.99
N TYR A 161 -1.06 -15.28 16.05
CA TYR A 161 0.36 -15.02 16.32
C TYR A 161 0.66 -13.54 16.57
N GLY A 162 -0.27 -12.64 16.20
CA GLY A 162 -0.11 -11.18 16.30
C GLY A 162 -1.20 -10.49 17.12
N LEU A 163 -1.92 -11.23 17.98
CA LEU A 163 -3.19 -10.77 18.57
C LEU A 163 -3.12 -9.38 19.22
N ALA A 164 -2.03 -9.06 19.92
CA ALA A 164 -1.85 -7.76 20.55
C ALA A 164 -1.82 -6.61 19.51
N LYS A 165 -1.14 -6.80 18.38
CA LYS A 165 -1.06 -5.81 17.30
C LYS A 165 -2.39 -5.67 16.57
N PHE A 166 -3.10 -6.78 16.31
CA PHE A 166 -4.46 -6.74 15.75
C PHE A 166 -5.47 -6.06 16.66
N LYS A 167 -5.38 -6.28 17.99
CA LYS A 167 -6.19 -5.55 18.97
C LYS A 167 -5.89 -4.06 18.93
N ARG A 168 -4.60 -3.68 18.89
CA ARG A 168 -4.18 -2.28 18.77
C ARG A 168 -4.77 -1.63 17.51
N TYR A 169 -4.62 -2.27 16.35
CA TYR A 169 -5.23 -1.84 15.10
C TYR A 169 -6.73 -1.59 15.26
N ALA A 170 -7.47 -2.55 15.80
CA ALA A 170 -8.93 -2.46 15.95
C ALA A 170 -9.40 -1.32 16.89
N ILE A 171 -8.53 -0.86 17.80
CA ILE A 171 -8.85 0.25 18.72
C ILE A 171 -8.46 1.60 18.09
N ASN A 172 -7.32 1.64 17.39
CA ASN A 172 -6.68 2.89 16.97
C ASN A 172 -7.00 3.31 15.53
N VAL A 173 -7.49 2.42 14.67
CA VAL A 173 -7.75 2.67 13.23
C VAL A 173 -9.22 2.45 12.91
#